data_AF-A0A939GHX0-F1
#
_entry.id   AF-A0A939GHX0-F1
#
_cell.length_a   1.000
_cell.length_b   1.000
_cell.length_c   1.000
_cell.angle_alpha   90.00
_cell.angle_beta   90.00
_cell.angle_gamma   90.00
#
_symmetry.space_group_name_H-M   'P 1'
#
loop_
_entity.id
_entity.type
_entity.pdbx_description
1 polymer ?
#
loop_
_entity_poly.entity_id
_entity_poly.type
_entity_poly.pdbx_seq_one_letter_code
_entity_poly.pdbx_strand_id
1 'polypeptide(L)'
;MILLLCFAQPVSAQLIGGGELNPGVHTNRAALARFQQARVGVSIHWGPNSIGGREISWSRGQDTPKATYDAYYQSFNPTLYNADAWVSLFADFGARYVVFTSKHHDGFSMWHSRFSDYDIENTPFKRDILRELADACQRRQLLFGTYYSTLDWYHPDYQPYGHGGPGNLFPKQADTPNLNRYWIHARNQLRELVENYHTQIIQFDGDWDSTWTHEVGSHMYVYLRKLNDNLLINNRTDKGRYPPPPHKTKGPWRADLFAGDFEERERITTNFEAVQPEVLGKATYPWQAWVTLDRSQWSWKPTFKFMGAQELVIDLLRTVGDGGNYLINVGPRPDGRFEPEAEKTLREAGKWVKKYASAIYGTEGGPFVQEGKFTSTKRGKTIHLFVYDPALSTITLPTETLRIKAIRTEAQQPVPFTQQGKQTTVILQTRAPFLQKITIDVQ
;
A
#
# COMPACT_ATOMS: atom_id res chain seq x y z
N MET A 1 -4.06 29.79 36.97
CA MET A 1 -4.70 28.98 35.92
C MET A 1 -3.69 28.86 34.78
N ILE A 2 -2.86 27.81 34.80
CA ILE A 2 -1.74 27.62 33.87
C ILE A 2 -2.14 26.53 32.89
N LEU A 3 -2.24 26.88 31.61
CA LEU A 3 -2.18 25.91 30.51
C LEU A 3 -1.26 26.49 29.43
N LEU A 4 0.02 26.13 29.51
CA LEU A 4 0.92 26.17 28.35
C LEU A 4 1.17 24.72 27.94
N LEU A 5 0.56 24.32 26.83
CA LEU A 5 0.93 23.12 26.07
C LEU A 5 1.63 23.59 24.79
N CYS A 6 2.89 24.00 24.93
CA CYS A 6 3.79 24.12 23.78
C CYS A 6 4.43 22.76 23.54
N PHE A 7 3.82 21.93 22.69
CA PHE A 7 4.56 20.86 22.02
C PHE A 7 5.40 21.52 20.92
N ALA A 8 6.69 21.67 21.16
CA ALA A 8 7.64 21.94 20.09
C ALA A 8 7.64 20.72 19.14
N GLN A 9 6.99 20.86 17.99
CA GLN A 9 7.09 19.87 16.93
C GLN A 9 8.51 19.93 16.35
N PRO A 10 9.20 18.78 16.18
CA PRO A 10 10.45 18.78 15.45
C PRO A 10 10.22 19.26 14.00
N VAL A 11 11.23 19.94 13.48
CA VAL A 11 11.31 20.66 12.19
C VAL A 11 11.01 19.79 10.94
N SER A 12 10.67 18.49 11.07
CA SER A 12 10.26 17.64 9.93
C SER A 12 8.82 17.84 9.47
N ALA A 13 8.04 18.68 10.15
CA ALA A 13 6.59 18.83 9.94
C ALA A 13 6.18 19.55 8.64
N GLN A 14 7.13 19.98 7.79
CA GLN A 14 6.90 20.83 6.61
C GLN A 14 7.24 20.20 5.24
N LEU A 15 7.71 18.95 5.19
CA LEU A 15 8.30 18.41 3.95
C LEU A 15 7.36 17.60 3.06
N ILE A 16 6.07 17.44 3.39
CA ILE A 16 5.14 16.63 2.58
C ILE A 16 3.98 17.48 2.06
N GLY A 17 3.56 17.20 0.83
CA GLY A 17 2.55 18.00 0.15
C GLY A 17 2.84 18.21 -1.33
N GLY A 18 2.82 19.48 -1.75
CA GLY A 18 2.91 19.89 -3.15
C GLY A 18 4.31 19.95 -3.76
N GLY A 19 5.36 19.60 -3.01
CA GLY A 19 6.75 19.69 -3.49
C GLY A 19 7.19 21.11 -3.82
N GLU A 20 8.24 21.25 -4.64
CA GLU A 20 8.85 22.55 -4.95
C GLU A 20 7.98 23.44 -5.84
N LEU A 21 7.15 22.85 -6.69
CA LEU A 21 6.26 23.60 -7.58
C LEU A 21 5.05 24.17 -6.83
N ASN A 22 4.67 23.60 -5.68
CA ASN A 22 3.49 24.00 -4.93
C ASN A 22 3.74 24.03 -3.41
N PRO A 23 4.70 24.83 -2.91
CA PRO A 23 5.16 24.77 -1.52
C PRO A 23 4.12 25.19 -0.48
N GLY A 24 3.05 25.88 -0.90
CA GLY A 24 1.92 26.26 -0.02
C GLY A 24 0.82 25.20 0.08
N VAL A 25 0.91 24.09 -0.67
CA VAL A 25 -0.04 22.98 -0.61
C VAL A 25 0.54 21.89 0.27
N HIS A 26 -0.19 21.52 1.32
CA HIS A 26 0.30 20.60 2.34
C HIS A 26 -0.62 19.41 2.50
N THR A 27 -0.05 18.27 2.88
CA THR A 27 -0.82 17.11 3.33
C THR A 27 -1.67 17.44 4.55
N ASN A 28 -2.94 17.05 4.54
CA ASN A 28 -3.79 17.16 5.73
C ASN A 28 -3.27 16.25 6.86
N ARG A 29 -2.87 16.87 7.98
CA ARG A 29 -2.23 16.15 9.11
C ARG A 29 -3.14 15.12 9.76
N ALA A 30 -4.44 15.38 9.85
CA ALA A 30 -5.39 14.47 10.47
C ALA A 30 -5.65 13.23 9.59
N ALA A 31 -5.79 13.43 8.27
CA ALA A 31 -5.89 12.33 7.31
C ALA A 31 -4.63 11.45 7.35
N LEU A 32 -3.45 12.06 7.32
CA LEU A 32 -2.18 11.35 7.39
C LEU A 32 -2.02 10.58 8.71
N ALA A 33 -2.32 11.19 9.85
CA ALA A 33 -2.25 10.53 11.14
C ALA A 33 -3.20 9.31 11.19
N ARG A 34 -4.41 9.43 10.63
CA ARG A 34 -5.36 8.31 10.51
C ARG A 34 -4.78 7.18 9.68
N PHE A 35 -4.12 7.48 8.56
CA PHE A 35 -3.43 6.47 7.75
C PHE A 35 -2.27 5.82 8.49
N GLN A 36 -1.36 6.59 9.10
CA GLN A 36 -0.23 6.03 9.85
C GLN A 36 -0.68 5.16 11.03
N GLN A 37 -1.83 5.45 11.63
CA GLN A 37 -2.42 4.62 12.69
C GLN A 37 -3.08 3.34 12.15
N ALA A 38 -3.55 3.36 10.90
CA ALA A 38 -4.22 2.24 10.25
C ALA A 38 -3.30 1.03 10.08
N ARG A 39 -2.01 1.25 9.80
CA ARG A 39 -0.88 0.30 9.74
C ARG A 39 -0.99 -0.85 8.75
N VAL A 40 -2.14 -1.50 8.63
CA VAL A 40 -2.36 -2.70 7.83
C VAL A 40 -3.48 -2.42 6.83
N GLY A 41 -3.18 -2.60 5.55
CA GLY A 41 -4.14 -2.50 4.47
C GLY A 41 -4.08 -3.71 3.55
N VAL A 42 -5.10 -3.84 2.72
CA VAL A 42 -5.14 -4.82 1.62
C VAL A 42 -5.29 -4.09 0.31
N SER A 43 -4.46 -4.42 -0.69
CA SER A 43 -4.72 -4.03 -2.06
C SER A 43 -5.23 -5.19 -2.89
N ILE A 44 -5.94 -4.86 -3.98
CA ILE A 44 -6.60 -5.85 -4.81
C ILE A 44 -6.31 -5.51 -6.26
N HIS A 45 -5.66 -6.43 -6.98
CA HIS A 45 -5.44 -6.33 -8.42
C HIS A 45 -6.38 -7.28 -9.14
N TRP A 46 -7.43 -6.71 -9.75
CA TRP A 46 -8.50 -7.49 -10.35
C TRP A 46 -9.19 -6.77 -11.50
N GLY A 47 -9.60 -7.55 -12.47
CA GLY A 47 -10.40 -7.13 -13.61
C GLY A 47 -10.60 -8.29 -14.59
N PRO A 48 -11.10 -8.00 -15.80
CA PRO A 48 -11.30 -9.00 -16.84
C PRO A 48 -10.05 -9.83 -17.17
N ASN A 49 -8.86 -9.27 -16.97
CA ASN A 49 -7.59 -9.97 -17.14
C ASN A 49 -7.48 -11.30 -16.39
N SER A 50 -8.20 -11.43 -15.26
CA SER A 50 -8.23 -12.65 -14.46
C SER A 50 -8.65 -13.85 -15.29
N ILE A 51 -9.51 -13.69 -16.31
CA ILE A 51 -9.92 -14.77 -17.23
C ILE A 51 -8.71 -15.41 -17.91
N GLY A 52 -7.72 -14.60 -18.27
CA GLY A 52 -6.49 -15.05 -18.92
C GLY A 52 -5.48 -15.70 -17.96
N GLY A 53 -5.61 -15.50 -16.65
CA GLY A 53 -4.70 -16.06 -15.64
C GLY A 53 -3.24 -15.59 -15.78
N ARG A 54 -3.02 -14.40 -16.34
CA ARG A 54 -1.71 -13.75 -16.52
C ARG A 54 -1.73 -12.33 -15.97
N GLU A 55 -0.55 -11.73 -15.83
CA GLU A 55 -0.39 -10.44 -15.17
C GLU A 55 -1.25 -9.34 -15.82
N ILE A 56 -1.86 -8.53 -14.95
CA ILE A 56 -2.78 -7.46 -15.31
C ILE A 56 -2.04 -6.41 -16.12
N SER A 57 -2.64 -6.06 -17.25
CA SER A 57 -2.14 -5.25 -18.36
C SER A 57 -0.82 -5.70 -19.02
N TRP A 58 0.20 -6.12 -18.26
CA TRP A 58 1.53 -6.45 -18.79
C TRP A 58 1.55 -7.63 -19.76
N SER A 59 0.58 -8.54 -19.64
CA SER A 59 0.43 -9.65 -20.59
C SER A 59 -0.18 -9.21 -21.93
N ARG A 60 -0.80 -8.02 -22.01
CA ARG A 60 -1.45 -7.50 -23.22
C ARG A 60 -0.45 -7.21 -24.33
N GLY A 61 -0.60 -7.86 -25.47
CA GLY A 61 0.27 -7.72 -26.63
C GLY A 61 1.65 -8.36 -26.50
N GLN A 62 1.96 -8.96 -25.34
CA GLN A 62 3.20 -9.69 -25.09
C GLN A 62 2.90 -11.19 -25.05
N ASP A 63 2.20 -11.58 -23.99
CA ASP A 63 1.83 -12.95 -23.65
C ASP A 63 0.47 -13.35 -24.21
N THR A 64 -0.41 -12.36 -24.36
CA THR A 64 -1.78 -12.49 -24.85
C THR A 64 -1.97 -11.52 -26.01
N PRO A 65 -2.45 -11.95 -27.19
CA PRO A 65 -2.75 -11.03 -28.28
C PRO A 65 -3.70 -9.90 -27.83
N LYS A 66 -3.45 -8.67 -28.27
CA LYS A 66 -4.24 -7.49 -27.86
C LYS A 66 -5.74 -7.68 -28.05
N ALA A 67 -6.15 -8.20 -29.21
CA ALA A 67 -7.55 -8.47 -29.51
C ALA A 67 -8.20 -9.47 -28.55
N THR A 68 -7.46 -10.50 -28.11
CA THR A 68 -7.94 -11.46 -27.11
C THR A 68 -8.05 -10.81 -25.73
N TYR A 69 -7.03 -10.05 -25.32
CA TYR A 69 -7.00 -9.38 -24.04
C TYR A 69 -8.13 -8.35 -23.90
N ASP A 70 -8.28 -7.50 -24.92
CA ASP A 70 -9.30 -6.45 -25.00
C ASP A 70 -10.71 -7.00 -25.11
N ALA A 71 -10.89 -8.30 -25.39
CA ALA A 71 -12.19 -8.96 -25.42
C ALA A 71 -12.56 -9.63 -24.09
N TYR A 72 -11.65 -9.74 -23.11
CA TYR A 72 -11.95 -10.41 -21.84
C TYR A 72 -13.17 -9.81 -21.12
N TYR A 73 -13.38 -8.50 -21.20
CA TYR A 73 -14.53 -7.85 -20.56
C TYR A 73 -15.88 -8.39 -21.06
N GLN A 74 -15.94 -8.86 -22.32
CA GLN A 74 -17.16 -9.37 -22.94
C GLN A 74 -17.67 -10.66 -22.31
N SER A 75 -16.79 -11.42 -21.64
CA SER A 75 -17.14 -12.65 -20.93
C SER A 75 -16.93 -12.55 -19.41
N PHE A 76 -16.52 -11.39 -18.91
CA PHE A 76 -16.28 -11.18 -17.48
C PHE A 76 -17.60 -11.08 -16.71
N ASN A 77 -17.89 -12.14 -15.94
CA ASN A 77 -19.13 -12.25 -15.17
C ASN A 77 -18.87 -12.90 -13.80
N PRO A 78 -18.30 -12.17 -12.82
CA PRO A 78 -17.97 -12.70 -11.50
C PRO A 78 -19.22 -12.89 -10.62
N THR A 79 -20.05 -13.89 -10.93
CA THR A 79 -21.34 -14.13 -10.25
C THR A 79 -21.21 -14.47 -8.77
N LEU A 80 -20.02 -14.83 -8.30
CA LEU A 80 -19.74 -15.15 -6.89
C LEU A 80 -19.04 -14.01 -6.15
N TYR A 81 -18.86 -12.84 -6.79
CA TYR A 81 -18.35 -11.64 -6.14
C TYR A 81 -19.30 -11.14 -5.05
N ASN A 82 -18.72 -10.86 -3.88
CA ASN A 82 -19.42 -10.30 -2.73
C ASN A 82 -18.50 -9.36 -1.95
N ALA A 83 -18.80 -8.05 -2.01
CA ALA A 83 -18.04 -7.01 -1.34
C ALA A 83 -17.97 -7.19 0.17
N ASP A 84 -19.09 -7.51 0.83
CA ASP A 84 -19.13 -7.71 2.27
C ASP A 84 -18.28 -8.92 2.72
N ALA A 85 -18.26 -9.99 1.93
CA ALA A 85 -17.41 -11.16 2.20
C ALA A 85 -15.92 -10.80 2.11
N TRP A 86 -15.53 -10.05 1.09
CA TRP A 86 -14.15 -9.57 0.91
C TRP A 86 -13.73 -8.66 2.06
N VAL A 87 -14.51 -7.62 2.35
CA VAL A 87 -14.18 -6.66 3.42
C VAL A 87 -14.19 -7.35 4.79
N SER A 88 -15.06 -8.32 5.01
CA SER A 88 -15.05 -9.13 6.24
C SER A 88 -13.77 -9.96 6.36
N LEU A 89 -13.31 -10.60 5.28
CA LEU A 89 -12.03 -11.32 5.26
C LEU A 89 -10.85 -10.39 5.57
N PHE A 90 -10.82 -9.19 5.00
CA PHE A 90 -9.73 -8.23 5.24
C PHE A 90 -9.76 -7.68 6.66
N ALA A 91 -10.94 -7.35 7.18
CA ALA A 91 -11.10 -6.97 8.59
C ALA A 91 -10.68 -8.11 9.53
N ASP A 92 -10.93 -9.37 9.14
CA ASP A 92 -10.50 -10.55 9.87
C ASP A 92 -8.98 -10.75 9.87
N PHE A 93 -8.31 -10.41 8.78
CA PHE A 93 -6.86 -10.31 8.70
C PHE A 93 -6.30 -9.18 9.58
N GLY A 94 -7.08 -8.12 9.80
CA GLY A 94 -6.69 -6.94 10.57
C GLY A 94 -6.54 -5.67 9.72
N ALA A 95 -6.93 -5.70 8.45
CA ALA A 95 -6.90 -4.51 7.61
C ALA A 95 -7.74 -3.37 8.22
N ARG A 96 -7.27 -2.15 8.02
CA ARG A 96 -7.95 -0.89 8.37
C ARG A 96 -8.21 -0.02 7.16
N TYR A 97 -7.70 -0.43 6.00
CA TYR A 97 -7.97 0.20 4.72
C TYR A 97 -7.86 -0.80 3.58
N VAL A 98 -8.55 -0.51 2.48
CA VAL A 98 -8.55 -1.30 1.25
C VAL A 98 -8.24 -0.39 0.07
N VAL A 99 -7.34 -0.81 -0.82
CA VAL A 99 -7.02 -0.11 -2.06
C VAL A 99 -7.31 -1.01 -3.25
N PHE A 100 -8.34 -0.67 -4.04
CA PHE A 100 -8.76 -1.50 -5.18
C PHE A 100 -8.27 -0.92 -6.50
N THR A 101 -7.80 -1.76 -7.43
CA THR A 101 -7.49 -1.35 -8.81
C THR A 101 -8.73 -0.83 -9.52
N SER A 102 -8.97 0.49 -9.49
CA SER A 102 -10.08 1.08 -10.23
C SER A 102 -9.77 1.08 -11.72
N LYS A 103 -8.54 1.46 -12.10
CA LYS A 103 -8.01 1.37 -13.47
C LYS A 103 -6.54 0.94 -13.44
N HIS A 104 -6.20 -0.15 -14.13
CA HIS A 104 -4.80 -0.54 -14.36
C HIS A 104 -4.30 0.00 -15.71
N HIS A 105 -3.05 -0.31 -16.11
CA HIS A 105 -2.45 0.23 -17.33
C HIS A 105 -3.23 -0.12 -18.61
N ASP A 106 -4.03 -1.19 -18.62
CA ASP A 106 -4.88 -1.58 -19.75
C ASP A 106 -6.09 -0.66 -19.97
N GLY A 107 -6.34 0.29 -19.07
CA GLY A 107 -7.40 1.29 -19.23
C GLY A 107 -8.80 0.82 -18.86
N PHE A 108 -8.99 -0.44 -18.47
CA PHE A 108 -10.32 -0.92 -18.10
C PHE A 108 -10.77 -0.33 -16.77
N SER A 109 -11.93 0.34 -16.78
CA SER A 109 -12.48 0.99 -15.58
C SER A 109 -13.38 0.03 -14.80
N MET A 110 -13.02 -0.29 -13.56
CA MET A 110 -13.76 -1.21 -12.69
C MET A 110 -14.95 -0.54 -11.96
N TRP A 111 -15.39 0.62 -12.45
CA TRP A 111 -16.55 1.39 -12.00
C TRP A 111 -17.31 1.90 -13.21
N HIS A 112 -18.53 2.41 -13.02
CA HIS A 112 -19.31 3.03 -14.10
C HIS A 112 -18.74 4.41 -14.43
N SER A 113 -17.93 4.51 -15.49
CA SER A 113 -17.29 5.77 -15.86
C SER A 113 -18.04 6.45 -16.99
N ARG A 114 -18.43 7.71 -16.80
CA ARG A 114 -19.10 8.50 -17.85
C ARG A 114 -18.16 8.88 -19.00
N PHE A 115 -16.88 8.53 -18.89
CA PHE A 115 -15.82 8.94 -19.81
C PHE A 115 -15.20 7.77 -20.58
N SER A 116 -15.68 6.54 -20.39
CA SER A 116 -15.16 5.34 -21.06
C SER A 116 -16.25 4.28 -21.19
N ASP A 117 -16.49 3.78 -22.41
CA ASP A 117 -17.29 2.56 -22.63
C ASP A 117 -16.46 1.28 -22.37
N TYR A 118 -15.16 1.41 -22.10
CA TYR A 118 -14.30 0.31 -21.69
C TYR A 118 -14.28 0.20 -20.16
N ASP A 119 -15.41 -0.22 -19.62
CA ASP A 119 -15.68 -0.26 -18.19
C ASP A 119 -16.55 -1.45 -17.75
N ILE A 120 -16.76 -1.59 -16.43
CA ILE A 120 -17.51 -2.70 -15.85
C ILE A 120 -18.98 -2.71 -16.27
N GLU A 121 -19.56 -1.54 -16.58
CA GLU A 121 -20.94 -1.42 -17.08
C GLU A 121 -21.11 -2.14 -18.41
N ASN A 122 -20.05 -2.25 -19.22
CA ASN A 122 -20.08 -2.90 -20.52
C ASN A 122 -19.75 -4.40 -20.50
N THR A 123 -19.66 -5.01 -19.31
CA THR A 123 -19.52 -6.47 -19.14
C THR A 123 -20.87 -7.18 -19.00
N PRO A 124 -20.95 -8.53 -19.04
CA PRO A 124 -22.15 -9.25 -18.62
C PRO A 124 -22.53 -9.04 -17.14
N PHE A 125 -21.60 -8.64 -16.28
CA PHE A 125 -21.84 -8.48 -14.83
C PHE A 125 -22.67 -7.25 -14.48
N LYS A 126 -22.46 -6.14 -15.20
CA LYS A 126 -23.16 -4.84 -15.09
C LYS A 126 -23.08 -4.11 -13.75
N ARG A 127 -22.86 -4.79 -12.63
CA ARG A 127 -22.81 -4.21 -11.28
C ARG A 127 -21.58 -3.31 -11.10
N ASP A 128 -21.75 -2.24 -10.33
CA ASP A 128 -20.66 -1.34 -9.95
C ASP A 128 -19.87 -1.94 -8.78
N ILE A 129 -18.82 -2.70 -9.11
CA ILE A 129 -17.92 -3.35 -8.14
C ILE A 129 -17.31 -2.32 -7.18
N LEU A 130 -16.92 -1.15 -7.71
CA LEU A 130 -16.24 -0.14 -6.90
C LEU A 130 -17.19 0.47 -5.86
N ARG A 131 -18.46 0.72 -6.24
CA ARG A 131 -19.51 1.17 -5.30
C ARG A 131 -19.72 0.15 -4.20
N GLU A 132 -19.91 -1.11 -4.57
CA GLU A 132 -20.16 -2.17 -3.60
C GLU A 132 -19.01 -2.32 -2.60
N LEU A 133 -17.74 -2.23 -3.05
CA LEU A 133 -16.57 -2.21 -2.16
C LEU A 133 -16.52 -0.98 -1.27
N ALA A 134 -16.77 0.21 -1.81
CA ALA A 134 -16.76 1.45 -1.05
C ALA A 134 -17.77 1.40 0.09
N ASP A 135 -19.01 0.97 -0.21
CA ASP A 135 -20.09 0.87 0.76
C ASP A 135 -19.80 -0.22 1.82
N ALA A 136 -19.22 -1.36 1.41
CA ALA A 136 -18.81 -2.42 2.34
C ALA A 136 -17.70 -1.96 3.28
N CYS A 137 -16.71 -1.21 2.77
CA CYS A 137 -15.66 -0.60 3.58
C CYS A 137 -16.25 0.40 4.57
N GLN A 138 -17.19 1.26 4.14
CA GLN A 138 -17.89 2.19 5.01
C GLN A 138 -18.64 1.47 6.13
N ARG A 139 -19.42 0.42 5.82
CA ARG A 139 -20.14 -0.40 6.82
C ARG A 139 -19.20 -0.99 7.87
N ARG A 140 -17.99 -1.37 7.47
CA ARG A 140 -16.97 -1.97 8.35
C ARG A 140 -15.97 -0.97 8.92
N GLN A 141 -16.12 0.32 8.63
CA GLN A 141 -15.22 1.40 9.07
C GLN A 141 -13.77 1.22 8.61
N LEU A 142 -13.57 0.67 7.40
CA LEU A 142 -12.27 0.64 6.74
C LEU A 142 -12.14 1.86 5.83
N LEU A 143 -10.94 2.45 5.75
CA LEU A 143 -10.69 3.49 4.75
C LEU A 143 -10.74 2.85 3.36
N PHE A 144 -11.48 3.48 2.45
CA PHE A 144 -11.57 3.04 1.07
C PHE A 144 -10.62 3.86 0.19
N GLY A 145 -9.86 3.18 -0.65
CA GLY A 145 -8.91 3.76 -1.57
C GLY A 145 -8.97 3.12 -2.95
N THR A 146 -8.45 3.82 -3.94
CA THR A 146 -8.38 3.37 -5.33
C THR A 146 -6.95 3.46 -5.84
N TYR A 147 -6.48 2.38 -6.46
CA TYR A 147 -5.32 2.44 -7.33
C TYR A 147 -5.75 3.00 -8.68
N TYR A 148 -4.97 3.93 -9.22
CA TYR A 148 -5.23 4.52 -10.54
C TYR A 148 -3.93 4.61 -11.34
N SER A 149 -3.90 4.00 -12.53
CA SER A 149 -2.77 4.16 -13.42
C SER A 149 -2.82 5.48 -14.19
N THR A 150 -1.71 6.20 -14.19
CA THR A 150 -1.50 7.35 -15.09
C THR A 150 -1.38 6.91 -16.55
N LEU A 151 -0.97 5.66 -16.79
CA LEU A 151 -0.90 5.03 -18.11
C LEU A 151 -2.29 4.61 -18.57
N ASP A 152 -2.50 4.64 -19.89
CA ASP A 152 -3.67 4.04 -20.51
C ASP A 152 -3.32 3.43 -21.86
N TRP A 153 -3.09 2.13 -21.87
CA TRP A 153 -2.72 1.33 -23.03
C TRP A 153 -3.91 0.99 -23.92
N TYR A 154 -5.08 1.55 -23.65
CA TYR A 154 -6.27 1.40 -24.49
C TYR A 154 -6.72 2.75 -25.08
N HIS A 155 -6.64 3.83 -24.31
CA HIS A 155 -7.07 5.16 -24.76
C HIS A 155 -6.23 5.67 -25.96
N PRO A 156 -6.86 6.07 -27.07
CA PRO A 156 -6.16 6.39 -28.32
C PRO A 156 -5.28 7.65 -28.22
N ASP A 157 -5.58 8.54 -27.28
CA ASP A 157 -4.80 9.76 -27.08
C ASP A 157 -3.59 9.64 -26.16
N TYR A 158 -3.40 8.46 -25.54
CA TYR A 158 -2.21 8.19 -24.73
C TYR A 158 -1.02 7.77 -25.62
N GLN A 159 0.17 8.30 -25.34
CA GLN A 159 1.45 8.00 -26.00
C GLN A 159 2.47 7.53 -24.95
N PRO A 160 3.60 6.85 -25.31
CA PRO A 160 4.13 6.58 -26.65
C PRO A 160 3.65 5.26 -27.31
N TYR A 161 3.72 5.24 -28.65
CA TYR A 161 3.48 4.05 -29.48
C TYR A 161 4.44 2.91 -29.10
N GLY A 162 3.90 1.75 -28.71
CA GLY A 162 4.68 0.53 -28.50
C GLY A 162 4.08 -0.46 -27.49
N HIS A 163 3.45 0.03 -26.41
CA HIS A 163 2.89 -0.82 -25.35
C HIS A 163 1.36 -0.96 -25.37
N GLY A 164 0.65 -0.10 -26.10
CA GLY A 164 -0.81 -0.14 -26.19
C GLY A 164 -1.38 1.01 -27.00
N GLY A 165 -2.68 0.93 -27.28
CA GLY A 165 -3.43 1.83 -28.15
C GLY A 165 -3.39 1.41 -29.63
N PRO A 166 -4.43 1.74 -30.42
CA PRO A 166 -5.72 2.29 -30.00
C PRO A 166 -6.72 1.17 -29.70
N GLY A 167 -7.38 1.23 -28.53
CA GLY A 167 -8.55 0.43 -28.23
C GLY A 167 -9.75 0.85 -29.07
N ASN A 168 -10.62 -0.09 -29.40
CA ASN A 168 -11.65 0.11 -30.42
C ASN A 168 -12.94 0.77 -29.89
N LEU A 169 -13.10 0.93 -28.58
CA LEU A 169 -14.27 1.56 -27.96
C LEU A 169 -14.13 3.08 -27.79
N PHE A 170 -13.00 3.66 -28.17
CA PHE A 170 -12.84 5.12 -28.20
C PHE A 170 -12.88 5.63 -29.64
N PRO A 171 -13.65 6.71 -29.92
CA PRO A 171 -13.59 7.36 -31.21
C PRO A 171 -12.21 8.00 -31.41
N LYS A 172 -11.57 7.72 -32.54
CA LYS A 172 -10.35 8.42 -32.94
C LYS A 172 -10.71 9.79 -33.50
N GLN A 173 -10.02 10.82 -33.02
CA GLN A 173 -10.12 12.17 -33.56
C GLN A 173 -9.04 12.39 -34.61
N ALA A 174 -9.21 13.41 -35.45
CA ALA A 174 -8.25 13.73 -36.52
C ALA A 174 -6.84 14.08 -35.99
N ASP A 175 -6.76 14.60 -34.76
CA ASP A 175 -5.53 14.98 -34.06
C ASP A 175 -5.06 13.91 -33.05
N THR A 176 -5.62 12.70 -33.08
CA THR A 176 -5.18 11.60 -32.23
C THR A 176 -3.76 11.17 -32.64
N PRO A 177 -2.83 10.99 -31.69
CA PRO A 177 -3.00 11.11 -30.24
C PRO A 177 -2.82 12.54 -29.69
N ASN A 178 -3.62 12.90 -28.68
CA ASN A 178 -3.56 14.21 -28.01
C ASN A 178 -3.50 14.08 -26.48
N LEU A 179 -2.29 14.15 -25.91
CA LEU A 179 -2.08 13.98 -24.46
C LEU A 179 -2.86 15.00 -23.60
N ASN A 180 -3.08 16.23 -24.07
CA ASN A 180 -3.86 17.20 -23.31
C ASN A 180 -5.33 16.76 -23.17
N ARG A 181 -5.90 16.17 -24.22
CA ARG A 181 -7.24 15.57 -24.16
C ARG A 181 -7.26 14.38 -23.21
N TYR A 182 -6.22 13.54 -23.20
CA TYR A 182 -6.09 12.46 -22.23
C TYR A 182 -5.99 12.98 -20.78
N TRP A 183 -5.23 14.04 -20.50
CA TRP A 183 -5.15 14.62 -19.15
C TRP A 183 -6.47 15.25 -18.67
N ILE A 184 -7.31 15.73 -19.58
CA ILE A 184 -8.69 16.12 -19.24
C ILE A 184 -9.51 14.89 -18.87
N HIS A 185 -9.46 13.84 -19.69
CA HIS A 185 -10.13 12.56 -19.41
C HIS A 185 -9.71 11.97 -18.04
N ALA A 186 -8.40 11.88 -17.77
CA ALA A 186 -7.89 11.34 -16.51
C ALA A 186 -8.33 12.17 -15.28
N ARG A 187 -8.33 13.51 -15.37
CA ARG A 187 -8.83 14.39 -14.28
C ARG A 187 -10.31 14.20 -14.02
N ASN A 188 -11.09 13.93 -15.07
CA ASN A 188 -12.51 13.68 -14.95
C ASN A 188 -12.79 12.31 -14.30
N GLN A 189 -12.08 11.26 -14.71
CA GLN A 189 -12.15 9.95 -14.06
C GLN A 189 -11.76 10.02 -12.57
N LEU A 190 -10.64 10.69 -12.26
CA LEU A 190 -10.21 10.88 -10.87
C LEU A 190 -11.24 11.65 -10.04
N ARG A 191 -11.94 12.62 -10.64
CA ARG A 191 -13.07 13.31 -9.99
C ARG A 191 -14.21 12.34 -9.68
N GLU A 192 -14.60 11.47 -10.61
CA GLU A 192 -15.62 10.43 -10.35
C GLU A 192 -15.22 9.58 -9.14
N LEU A 193 -13.98 9.12 -9.08
CA LEU A 193 -13.46 8.33 -7.95
C LEU A 193 -13.56 9.08 -6.61
N VAL A 194 -13.15 10.34 -6.57
CA VAL A 194 -13.16 11.15 -5.34
C VAL A 194 -14.58 11.53 -4.92
N GLU A 195 -15.39 12.07 -5.84
CA GLU A 195 -16.70 12.64 -5.53
C GLU A 195 -17.78 11.55 -5.37
N ASN A 196 -17.82 10.57 -6.29
CA ASN A 196 -18.87 9.57 -6.27
C ASN A 196 -18.54 8.48 -5.25
N TYR A 197 -17.31 7.97 -5.21
CA TYR A 197 -16.95 6.79 -4.40
C TYR A 197 -16.33 7.15 -3.05
N HIS A 198 -16.20 8.45 -2.75
CA HIS A 198 -15.62 8.95 -1.50
C HIS A 198 -14.24 8.35 -1.20
N THR A 199 -13.44 8.16 -2.26
CA THR A 199 -12.06 7.68 -2.14
C THR A 199 -11.27 8.54 -1.16
N GLN A 200 -10.60 7.87 -0.22
CA GLN A 200 -9.77 8.51 0.81
C GLN A 200 -8.27 8.33 0.54
N ILE A 201 -7.89 7.34 -0.26
CA ILE A 201 -6.51 7.08 -0.66
C ILE A 201 -6.47 6.86 -2.17
N ILE A 202 -5.64 7.61 -2.90
CA ILE A 202 -5.30 7.30 -4.30
C ILE A 202 -3.87 6.79 -4.35
N GLN A 203 -3.72 5.55 -4.78
CA GLN A 203 -2.43 4.96 -5.05
C GLN A 203 -2.16 5.09 -6.55
N PHE A 204 -1.35 6.08 -6.94
CA PHE A 204 -0.94 6.24 -8.32
C PHE A 204 0.16 5.26 -8.72
N ASP A 205 0.21 4.99 -10.02
CA ASP A 205 1.26 4.20 -10.64
C ASP A 205 1.41 4.54 -12.13
N GLY A 206 2.58 4.29 -12.70
CA GLY A 206 2.91 4.69 -14.08
C GLY A 206 3.79 5.93 -14.19
N ASP A 207 4.37 6.40 -13.08
CA ASP A 207 5.21 7.60 -13.03
C ASP A 207 6.54 7.48 -13.77
N TRP A 208 6.90 6.31 -14.29
CA TRP A 208 8.12 6.11 -15.08
C TRP A 208 7.99 6.55 -16.54
N ASP A 209 6.77 6.64 -17.06
CA ASP A 209 6.54 7.00 -18.46
C ASP A 209 6.97 8.47 -18.72
N SER A 210 7.47 8.73 -19.92
CA SER A 210 7.96 10.07 -20.30
C SER A 210 6.83 11.08 -20.48
N THR A 211 5.60 10.63 -20.71
CA THR A 211 4.43 11.51 -20.85
C THR A 211 3.93 12.07 -19.53
N TRP A 212 4.15 11.35 -18.43
CA TRP A 212 3.95 11.88 -17.09
C TRP A 212 5.17 12.72 -16.75
N THR A 213 5.07 14.04 -16.63
CA THR A 213 6.20 14.90 -16.20
C THR A 213 6.02 15.35 -14.75
N HIS A 214 7.06 15.98 -14.19
CA HIS A 214 6.98 16.56 -12.85
C HIS A 214 5.84 17.60 -12.76
N GLU A 215 5.70 18.45 -13.77
CA GLU A 215 4.65 19.47 -13.84
C GLU A 215 3.25 18.86 -13.94
N VAL A 216 3.08 17.82 -14.77
CA VAL A 216 1.80 17.11 -14.90
C VAL A 216 1.40 16.48 -13.56
N GLY A 217 2.32 15.75 -12.93
CA GLY A 217 2.08 15.09 -11.65
C GLY A 217 1.80 16.07 -10.51
N SER A 218 2.59 17.14 -10.40
CA SER A 218 2.41 18.17 -9.38
C SER A 218 1.07 18.93 -9.56
N HIS A 219 0.69 19.28 -10.78
CA HIS A 219 -0.62 19.88 -11.04
C HIS A 219 -1.78 18.92 -10.78
N MET A 220 -1.61 17.62 -11.04
CA MET A 220 -2.60 16.60 -10.69
C MET A 220 -2.80 16.53 -9.17
N TYR A 221 -1.72 16.55 -8.40
CA TYR A 221 -1.79 16.59 -6.94
C TYR A 221 -2.58 17.80 -6.43
N VAL A 222 -2.28 19.01 -6.93
CA VAL A 222 -3.01 20.24 -6.56
C VAL A 222 -4.48 20.15 -6.93
N TYR A 223 -4.79 19.62 -8.11
CA TYR A 223 -6.18 19.42 -8.54
C TYR A 223 -6.94 18.51 -7.56
N LEU A 224 -6.36 17.38 -7.17
CA LEU A 224 -6.98 16.43 -6.24
C LEU A 224 -7.12 17.00 -4.82
N ARG A 225 -6.13 17.76 -4.35
CA ARG A 225 -6.21 18.49 -3.08
C ARG A 225 -7.38 19.45 -3.02
N LYS A 226 -7.66 20.16 -4.13
CA LYS A 226 -8.82 21.06 -4.24
C LYS A 226 -10.15 20.32 -4.23
N LEU A 227 -10.20 19.08 -4.75
CA LEU A 227 -11.41 18.25 -4.70
C LEU A 227 -11.68 17.73 -3.28
N ASN A 228 -10.63 17.27 -2.60
CA ASN A 228 -10.75 16.75 -1.25
C ASN A 228 -9.42 16.91 -0.49
N ASP A 229 -9.39 17.84 0.46
CA ASP A 229 -8.20 18.09 1.30
C ASP A 229 -7.83 16.88 2.18
N ASN A 230 -8.79 16.00 2.48
CA ASN A 230 -8.57 14.79 3.28
C ASN A 230 -8.04 13.59 2.48
N LEU A 231 -7.87 13.71 1.16
CA LEU A 231 -7.34 12.61 0.34
C LEU A 231 -5.92 12.25 0.80
N LEU A 232 -5.44 11.05 0.52
CA LEU A 232 -4.04 10.69 0.65
C LEU A 232 -3.54 10.14 -0.66
N ILE A 233 -2.37 10.57 -1.09
CA ILE A 233 -1.83 10.33 -2.42
C ILE A 233 -0.37 9.92 -2.26
N ASN A 234 0.01 8.79 -2.83
CA ASN A 234 1.40 8.35 -2.78
C ASN A 234 2.33 9.25 -3.62
N ASN A 235 3.62 9.13 -3.37
CA ASN A 235 4.67 9.87 -4.09
C ASN A 235 4.78 9.55 -5.59
N ARG A 236 4.04 8.57 -6.11
CA ARG A 236 3.95 8.25 -7.54
C ARG A 236 2.94 9.13 -8.30
N THR A 237 2.19 9.98 -7.61
CA THR A 237 1.43 11.05 -8.30
C THR A 237 2.35 12.00 -9.04
N ASP A 238 3.60 12.09 -8.62
CA ASP A 238 4.67 12.87 -9.21
C ASP A 238 5.86 11.91 -9.46
N LYS A 239 7.04 12.43 -9.79
CA LYS A 239 8.27 11.66 -10.04
C LYS A 239 8.98 11.22 -8.75
N GLY A 240 8.22 10.99 -7.68
CA GLY A 240 8.78 10.69 -6.36
C GLY A 240 9.48 9.34 -6.25
N ARG A 241 9.19 8.38 -7.14
CA ARG A 241 9.90 7.09 -7.23
C ARG A 241 11.05 7.13 -8.24
N TYR A 242 10.87 7.81 -9.36
CA TYR A 242 11.83 7.92 -10.45
C TYR A 242 12.08 9.40 -10.82
N PRO A 243 12.89 10.11 -10.00
CA PRO A 243 13.09 11.53 -10.22
C PRO A 243 13.89 11.79 -11.51
N PRO A 244 13.60 12.88 -12.27
CA PRO A 244 14.33 13.22 -13.48
C PRO A 244 15.77 13.68 -13.16
N PRO A 245 16.70 13.57 -14.13
CA PRO A 245 18.06 14.10 -13.98
C PRO A 245 18.08 15.58 -13.53
N PRO A 246 19.05 16.00 -12.69
CA PRO A 246 20.23 15.26 -12.22
C PRO A 246 19.97 14.31 -11.04
N HIS A 247 18.74 14.25 -10.53
CA HIS A 247 18.36 13.36 -9.45
C HIS A 247 18.34 11.91 -10.00
N LYS A 248 19.12 11.00 -9.41
CA LYS A 248 19.31 9.64 -9.94
C LYS A 248 18.34 8.63 -9.31
N THR A 249 18.09 7.55 -10.07
CA THR A 249 17.34 6.29 -9.82
C THR A 249 16.99 5.93 -8.37
N LYS A 250 15.80 5.30 -8.15
CA LYS A 250 15.33 4.60 -6.93
C LYS A 250 16.14 4.99 -5.66
N GLY A 251 15.99 6.23 -5.24
CA GLY A 251 16.55 6.77 -4.00
C GLY A 251 15.44 7.10 -3.00
N PRO A 252 15.79 7.54 -1.78
CA PRO A 252 14.80 8.00 -0.81
C PRO A 252 13.96 9.12 -1.42
N TRP A 253 12.65 9.07 -1.19
CA TRP A 253 11.73 10.09 -1.71
C TRP A 253 12.15 11.51 -1.28
N ARG A 254 12.32 12.39 -2.29
CA ARG A 254 12.60 13.83 -2.13
C ARG A 254 11.29 14.61 -2.05
N ALA A 255 10.65 14.55 -0.89
CA ALA A 255 9.37 15.21 -0.64
C ALA A 255 9.46 16.76 -0.68
N ASP A 256 10.67 17.31 -0.57
CA ASP A 256 10.97 18.72 -0.82
C ASP A 256 10.86 19.11 -2.30
N LEU A 257 11.01 18.17 -3.22
CA LEU A 257 10.93 18.40 -4.66
C LEU A 257 9.60 17.91 -5.23
N PHE A 258 9.25 16.65 -4.97
CA PHE A 258 8.15 15.95 -5.64
C PHE A 258 6.92 15.84 -4.74
N ALA A 259 5.76 16.08 -5.34
CA ALA A 259 4.49 16.05 -4.63
C ALA A 259 4.10 14.62 -4.16
N GLY A 260 3.36 14.57 -3.05
CA GLY A 260 2.87 13.34 -2.43
C GLY A 260 2.74 13.47 -0.92
N ASP A 261 2.03 12.53 -0.30
CA ASP A 261 1.79 12.51 1.15
C ASP A 261 2.54 11.40 1.88
N PHE A 262 2.88 10.32 1.17
CA PHE A 262 3.65 9.20 1.68
C PHE A 262 4.45 8.51 0.57
N GLU A 263 5.58 7.91 0.93
CA GLU A 263 6.40 7.12 0.01
C GLU A 263 5.80 5.71 -0.19
N GLU A 264 5.74 5.25 -1.44
CA GLU A 264 5.38 3.87 -1.78
C GLU A 264 6.61 3.01 -2.09
N ARG A 265 6.87 2.00 -1.25
CA ARG A 265 7.98 1.05 -1.40
C ARG A 265 7.47 -0.30 -1.87
N GLU A 266 7.63 -0.57 -3.16
CA GLU A 266 7.11 -1.79 -3.78
C GLU A 266 8.09 -2.96 -3.69
N ARG A 267 7.56 -4.15 -3.33
CA ARG A 267 8.27 -5.44 -3.31
C ARG A 267 9.57 -5.45 -2.48
N ILE A 268 9.62 -4.66 -1.42
CA ILE A 268 10.80 -4.56 -0.55
C ILE A 268 11.13 -5.85 0.21
N THR A 269 10.20 -6.80 0.27
CA THR A 269 10.33 -8.04 1.07
C THR A 269 9.91 -9.32 0.33
N THR A 270 9.25 -9.22 -0.82
CA THR A 270 8.69 -10.38 -1.54
C THR A 270 9.74 -11.29 -2.18
N ASN A 271 10.98 -10.83 -2.31
CA ASN A 271 12.02 -11.59 -3.02
C ASN A 271 12.98 -12.40 -2.13
N PHE A 272 13.03 -12.23 -0.81
CA PHE A 272 13.90 -12.92 0.17
C PHE A 272 15.42 -13.03 -0.11
N GLU A 273 15.89 -12.89 -1.35
CA GLU A 273 17.29 -13.03 -1.76
C GLU A 273 18.12 -11.80 -1.39
N ALA A 274 17.46 -10.65 -1.18
CA ALA A 274 18.03 -9.49 -0.50
C ALA A 274 16.89 -8.59 -0.02
N VAL A 275 16.77 -8.38 1.29
CA VAL A 275 16.14 -7.14 1.79
C VAL A 275 17.05 -6.02 1.30
N GLN A 276 16.53 -5.12 0.47
CA GLN A 276 17.30 -3.97 0.03
C GLN A 276 17.79 -3.21 1.28
N PRO A 277 19.06 -2.77 1.35
CA PRO A 277 19.61 -2.06 2.51
C PRO A 277 18.77 -0.82 2.92
N GLU A 278 17.96 -0.29 1.99
CA GLU A 278 17.04 0.83 2.20
C GLU A 278 15.90 0.57 3.21
N VAL A 279 15.73 -0.66 3.73
CA VAL A 279 14.70 -1.01 4.73
C VAL A 279 15.27 -1.10 6.16
N LEU A 280 16.52 -0.70 6.39
CA LEU A 280 17.18 -0.81 7.69
C LEU A 280 17.42 0.57 8.33
N GLY A 281 16.35 1.19 8.84
CA GLY A 281 16.43 2.33 9.74
C GLY A 281 15.17 3.19 9.75
N LYS A 282 14.71 3.60 10.95
CA LYS A 282 13.48 4.37 11.19
C LYS A 282 13.27 5.42 10.10
N ALA A 283 12.30 5.19 9.22
CA ALA A 283 11.96 6.14 8.16
C ALA A 283 11.66 7.53 8.74
N THR A 284 12.17 8.57 8.09
CA THR A 284 12.03 9.97 8.53
C THR A 284 10.76 10.65 7.99
N TYR A 285 10.00 9.95 7.16
CA TYR A 285 8.74 10.41 6.57
C TYR A 285 7.73 9.25 6.46
N PRO A 286 6.42 9.54 6.32
CA PRO A 286 5.40 8.52 6.16
C PRO A 286 5.66 7.67 4.91
N TRP A 287 5.52 6.36 5.04
CA TRP A 287 5.73 5.44 3.94
C TRP A 287 4.87 4.18 4.06
N GLN A 288 4.73 3.47 2.97
CA GLN A 288 3.99 2.21 2.87
C GLN A 288 4.80 1.18 2.08
N ALA A 289 4.81 -0.06 2.56
CA ALA A 289 5.23 -1.23 1.81
C ALA A 289 4.06 -1.73 0.97
N TRP A 290 4.26 -1.92 -0.33
CA TRP A 290 3.28 -2.55 -1.22
C TRP A 290 3.85 -3.84 -1.78
N VAL A 291 3.25 -4.95 -1.36
CA VAL A 291 3.79 -6.30 -1.53
C VAL A 291 2.68 -7.26 -1.98
N THR A 292 3.02 -8.44 -2.47
CA THR A 292 2.07 -9.42 -2.99
C THR A 292 1.98 -10.66 -2.12
N LEU A 293 0.75 -11.16 -1.89
CA LEU A 293 0.56 -12.45 -1.25
C LEU A 293 1.07 -13.58 -2.14
N ASP A 294 0.77 -13.52 -3.45
CA ASP A 294 1.41 -14.37 -4.45
C ASP A 294 2.77 -13.79 -4.81
N ARG A 295 3.85 -14.53 -4.54
CA ARG A 295 5.21 -14.05 -4.84
C ARG A 295 5.49 -13.85 -6.32
N SER A 296 4.65 -14.41 -7.19
CA SER A 296 4.88 -14.41 -8.62
C SER A 296 4.14 -13.34 -9.40
N GLN A 297 3.03 -12.79 -8.88
CA GLN A 297 2.14 -11.92 -9.66
C GLN A 297 1.27 -11.02 -8.77
N TRP A 298 0.85 -9.86 -9.28
CA TRP A 298 -0.12 -8.99 -8.62
C TRP A 298 -1.56 -9.51 -8.78
N SER A 299 -1.96 -9.81 -10.00
CA SER A 299 -3.30 -10.32 -10.30
C SER A 299 -3.36 -11.85 -10.27
N TRP A 300 -4.57 -12.42 -10.35
CA TRP A 300 -4.76 -13.86 -10.28
C TRP A 300 -4.10 -14.63 -11.43
N LYS A 301 -3.61 -15.82 -11.09
CA LYS A 301 -3.14 -16.86 -12.01
C LYS A 301 -3.44 -18.24 -11.42
N PRO A 302 -3.63 -19.27 -12.26
CA PRO A 302 -4.01 -20.61 -11.79
C PRO A 302 -2.90 -21.32 -10.98
N THR A 303 -1.64 -20.92 -11.15
CA THR A 303 -0.47 -21.58 -10.51
C THR A 303 0.19 -20.69 -9.46
N PHE A 304 -0.48 -20.49 -8.33
CA PHE A 304 -0.07 -19.54 -7.31
C PHE A 304 1.21 -19.94 -6.53
N LYS A 305 1.90 -18.94 -5.99
CA LYS A 305 3.02 -19.11 -5.04
C LYS A 305 2.80 -18.23 -3.80
N PHE A 306 1.73 -18.53 -3.05
CA PHE A 306 1.35 -17.73 -1.88
C PHE A 306 2.35 -17.81 -0.71
N MET A 307 2.50 -16.70 0.00
CA MET A 307 3.16 -16.66 1.31
C MET A 307 2.42 -17.56 2.32
N GLY A 308 3.17 -18.07 3.30
CA GLY A 308 2.58 -18.67 4.49
C GLY A 308 2.11 -17.60 5.48
N ALA A 309 1.22 -17.96 6.42
CA ALA A 309 0.72 -17.02 7.44
C ALA A 309 1.84 -16.45 8.33
N GLN A 310 2.80 -17.29 8.71
CA GLN A 310 3.97 -16.92 9.51
C GLN A 310 4.85 -15.88 8.81
N GLU A 311 5.10 -16.10 7.53
CA GLU A 311 5.88 -15.22 6.68
C GLU A 311 5.19 -13.88 6.46
N LEU A 312 3.88 -13.90 6.16
CA LEU A 312 3.05 -12.71 6.05
C LEU A 312 3.11 -11.84 7.33
N VAL A 313 3.10 -12.47 8.51
CA VAL A 313 3.24 -11.76 9.78
C VAL A 313 4.64 -11.17 9.95
N ILE A 314 5.70 -11.90 9.64
CA ILE A 314 7.08 -11.36 9.71
C ILE A 314 7.23 -10.16 8.79
N ASP A 315 6.68 -10.24 7.58
CA ASP A 315 6.73 -9.19 6.58
C ASP A 315 6.02 -7.90 7.05
N LEU A 316 4.81 -8.06 7.58
CA LEU A 316 4.07 -6.99 8.26
C LEU A 316 4.91 -6.38 9.39
N LEU A 317 5.50 -7.22 10.25
CA LEU A 317 6.27 -6.77 11.42
C LEU A 317 7.52 -5.97 11.04
N ARG A 318 8.25 -6.39 9.99
CA ARG A 318 9.38 -5.63 9.45
C ARG A 318 8.94 -4.23 9.04
N THR A 319 7.81 -4.12 8.36
CA THR A 319 7.25 -2.84 7.89
C THR A 319 6.84 -1.93 9.04
N VAL A 320 6.01 -2.43 9.97
CA VAL A 320 5.52 -1.60 11.10
C VAL A 320 6.62 -1.28 12.10
N GLY A 321 7.62 -2.17 12.23
CA GLY A 321 8.79 -1.93 13.05
C GLY A 321 9.69 -0.81 12.53
N ASP A 322 9.65 -0.51 11.23
CA ASP A 322 10.24 0.68 10.63
C ASP A 322 9.25 1.87 10.51
N GLY A 323 8.09 1.76 11.19
CA GLY A 323 7.10 2.82 11.27
C GLY A 323 6.29 3.04 9.99
N GLY A 324 6.36 2.11 9.04
CA GLY A 324 5.59 2.12 7.80
C GLY A 324 4.19 1.53 7.95
N ASN A 325 3.43 1.65 6.87
CA ASN A 325 2.19 0.92 6.66
C ASN A 325 2.42 -0.29 5.75
N TYR A 326 1.76 -1.40 6.02
CA TYR A 326 1.86 -2.64 5.26
C TYR A 326 0.61 -2.84 4.40
N LEU A 327 0.79 -2.82 3.08
CA LEU A 327 -0.27 -3.05 2.10
C LEU A 327 -0.02 -4.37 1.36
N ILE A 328 -0.74 -5.41 1.77
CA ILE A 328 -0.66 -6.74 1.13
C ILE A 328 -1.66 -6.85 -0.02
N ASN A 329 -1.17 -7.18 -1.21
CA ASN A 329 -1.99 -7.37 -2.39
C ASN A 329 -2.54 -8.79 -2.49
N VAL A 330 -3.80 -8.90 -2.91
CA VAL A 330 -4.47 -10.16 -3.30
C VAL A 330 -5.05 -10.09 -4.70
N GLY A 331 -5.03 -11.22 -5.41
CA GLY A 331 -5.61 -11.38 -6.75
C GLY A 331 -6.84 -12.30 -6.71
N PRO A 332 -8.07 -11.79 -6.84
CA PRO A 332 -9.28 -12.59 -6.92
C PRO A 332 -9.39 -13.37 -8.23
N ARG A 333 -10.02 -14.55 -8.18
CA ARG A 333 -10.39 -15.37 -9.33
C ARG A 333 -11.38 -14.65 -10.26
N PRO A 334 -11.55 -15.12 -11.51
CA PRO A 334 -12.53 -14.57 -12.45
C PRO A 334 -13.98 -14.62 -11.95
N ASP A 335 -14.30 -15.53 -11.05
CA ASP A 335 -15.65 -15.69 -10.50
C ASP A 335 -15.94 -14.72 -9.34
N GLY A 336 -14.95 -13.95 -8.88
CA GLY A 336 -15.09 -13.00 -7.78
C GLY A 336 -14.76 -13.56 -6.38
N ARG A 337 -14.25 -14.79 -6.28
CA ARG A 337 -13.76 -15.36 -5.02
C ARG A 337 -12.24 -15.28 -4.93
N PHE A 338 -11.68 -15.45 -3.73
CA PHE A 338 -10.25 -15.70 -3.57
C PHE A 338 -9.95 -17.19 -3.65
N GLU A 339 -8.68 -17.54 -3.87
CA GLU A 339 -8.25 -18.92 -3.67
C GLU A 339 -8.38 -19.32 -2.19
N PRO A 340 -8.89 -20.52 -1.87
CA PRO A 340 -9.05 -20.96 -0.48
C PRO A 340 -7.77 -20.87 0.34
N GLU A 341 -6.62 -21.12 -0.28
CA GLU A 341 -5.29 -21.02 0.32
C GLU A 341 -4.95 -19.57 0.70
N ALA A 342 -5.29 -18.61 -0.16
CA ALA A 342 -5.10 -17.19 0.15
C ALA A 342 -6.00 -16.76 1.33
N GLU A 343 -7.27 -17.18 1.33
CA GLU A 343 -8.19 -16.91 2.45
C GLU A 343 -7.69 -17.54 3.75
N LYS A 344 -7.21 -18.78 3.68
CA LYS A 344 -6.65 -19.50 4.83
C LYS A 344 -5.44 -18.76 5.39
N THR A 345 -4.48 -18.36 4.56
CA THR A 345 -3.30 -17.60 4.98
C THR A 345 -3.70 -16.29 5.67
N LEU A 346 -4.62 -15.52 5.08
CA LEU A 346 -5.11 -14.27 5.67
C LEU A 346 -5.80 -14.49 7.02
N ARG A 347 -6.64 -15.52 7.16
CA ARG A 347 -7.31 -15.84 8.42
C ARG A 347 -6.34 -16.30 9.50
N GLU A 348 -5.36 -17.13 9.15
CA GLU A 348 -4.34 -17.60 10.08
C GLU A 348 -3.42 -16.47 10.56
N ALA A 349 -2.94 -15.62 9.64
CA ALA A 349 -2.19 -14.43 10.00
C ALA A 349 -3.05 -13.45 10.83
N GLY A 350 -4.33 -13.31 10.48
CA GLY A 350 -5.29 -12.47 11.19
C GLY A 350 -5.49 -12.85 12.66
N LYS A 351 -5.45 -14.15 13.00
CA LYS A 351 -5.47 -14.59 14.41
C LYS A 351 -4.30 -13.99 15.19
N TRP A 352 -3.10 -13.97 14.60
CA TRP A 352 -1.91 -13.40 15.22
C TRP A 352 -2.00 -11.87 15.30
N VAL A 353 -2.38 -11.21 14.21
CA VAL A 353 -2.52 -9.74 14.14
C VAL A 353 -3.55 -9.24 15.16
N LYS A 354 -4.71 -9.90 15.26
CA LYS A 354 -5.75 -9.57 16.26
C LYS A 354 -5.23 -9.74 17.69
N LYS A 355 -4.51 -10.83 17.97
CA LYS A 355 -3.92 -11.10 19.30
C LYS A 355 -2.96 -9.98 19.75
N TYR A 356 -2.18 -9.42 18.82
CA TYR A 356 -1.18 -8.38 19.12
C TYR A 356 -1.53 -7.00 18.58
N ALA A 357 -2.80 -6.72 18.32
CA ALA A 357 -3.26 -5.48 17.69
C ALA A 357 -2.73 -4.22 18.40
N SER A 358 -2.71 -4.19 19.74
CA SER A 358 -2.22 -3.03 20.51
C SER A 358 -0.72 -2.74 20.32
N ALA A 359 0.05 -3.73 19.84
CA ALA A 359 1.47 -3.61 19.55
C ALA A 359 1.76 -3.31 18.07
N ILE A 360 0.72 -3.21 17.24
CA ILE A 360 0.81 -2.92 15.79
C ILE A 360 0.16 -1.56 15.51
N TYR A 361 -1.12 -1.42 15.84
CA TYR A 361 -1.89 -0.21 15.55
C TYR A 361 -1.54 0.89 16.54
N GLY A 362 -1.48 2.14 16.08
CA GLY A 362 -1.20 3.30 16.94
C GLY A 362 0.17 3.26 17.65
N THR A 363 1.11 2.45 17.18
CA THR A 363 2.51 2.45 17.62
C THR A 363 3.38 3.22 16.65
N GLU A 364 4.56 3.64 17.08
CA GLU A 364 5.67 4.05 16.23
C GLU A 364 6.58 2.85 15.91
N GLY A 365 7.44 2.98 14.90
CA GLY A 365 8.52 2.03 14.64
C GLY A 365 9.67 2.14 15.66
N GLY A 366 10.41 1.05 15.80
CA GLY A 366 11.62 0.93 16.60
C GLY A 366 11.36 0.85 18.11
N PRO A 367 12.40 1.05 18.93
CA PRO A 367 13.76 1.50 18.57
C PRO A 367 14.74 0.38 18.19
N PHE A 368 14.33 -0.90 18.28
CA PHE A 368 15.21 -2.04 18.09
C PHE A 368 14.86 -2.85 16.85
N VAL A 369 15.87 -3.16 16.04
CA VAL A 369 15.75 -4.03 14.88
C VAL A 369 17.06 -4.78 14.68
N GLN A 370 16.96 -6.06 14.29
CA GLN A 370 18.06 -6.82 13.76
C GLN A 370 17.51 -7.73 12.66
N GLU A 371 17.97 -7.51 11.43
CA GLU A 371 17.54 -8.26 10.25
C GLU A 371 17.68 -9.77 10.47
N GLY A 372 16.68 -10.53 10.04
CA GLY A 372 16.65 -11.98 10.23
C GLY A 372 16.40 -12.46 11.66
N LYS A 373 16.29 -11.55 12.66
CA LYS A 373 16.15 -11.93 14.07
C LYS A 373 14.96 -11.34 14.82
N PHE A 374 14.86 -10.02 14.90
CA PHE A 374 13.81 -9.33 15.64
C PHE A 374 13.53 -7.92 15.10
N THR A 375 12.37 -7.39 15.45
CA THR A 375 11.99 -5.99 15.22
C THR A 375 11.18 -5.49 16.40
N SER A 376 10.90 -4.20 16.48
CA SER A 376 10.09 -3.65 17.57
C SER A 376 9.24 -2.47 17.13
N THR A 377 8.17 -2.26 17.89
CA THR A 377 7.34 -1.07 17.85
C THR A 377 7.33 -0.41 19.22
N LYS A 378 6.94 0.86 19.27
CA LYS A 378 6.88 1.64 20.50
C LYS A 378 5.55 2.34 20.68
N ARG A 379 5.01 2.32 21.90
CA ARG A 379 3.85 3.11 22.33
C ARG A 379 4.18 3.79 23.65
N GLY A 380 4.38 5.12 23.61
CA GLY A 380 4.74 5.88 24.80
C GLY A 380 6.02 5.33 25.45
N LYS A 381 5.92 4.83 26.68
CA LYS A 381 7.03 4.23 27.45
C LYS A 381 7.13 2.70 27.33
N THR A 382 6.36 2.09 26.44
CA THR A 382 6.36 0.65 26.23
C THR A 382 6.89 0.34 24.84
N ILE A 383 7.86 -0.58 24.77
CA ILE A 383 8.40 -1.14 23.55
C ILE A 383 7.91 -2.59 23.43
N HIS A 384 7.45 -2.97 22.26
CA HIS A 384 7.07 -4.34 21.93
C HIS A 384 8.14 -4.92 21.01
N LEU A 385 8.91 -5.88 21.52
CA LEU A 385 9.93 -6.59 20.78
C LEU A 385 9.33 -7.88 20.22
N PHE A 386 9.43 -8.08 18.90
CA PHE A 386 8.96 -9.27 18.20
C PHE A 386 10.17 -10.08 17.74
N VAL A 387 10.34 -11.27 18.33
CA VAL A 387 11.46 -12.17 18.05
C VAL A 387 10.99 -13.26 17.10
N TYR A 388 11.58 -13.32 15.92
CA TYR A 388 11.23 -14.28 14.88
C TYR A 388 12.29 -15.36 14.64
N ASP A 389 13.54 -15.15 15.08
CA ASP A 389 14.56 -16.21 15.13
C ASP A 389 14.40 -17.07 16.41
N PRO A 390 13.98 -18.35 16.29
CA PRO A 390 13.79 -19.23 17.44
C PRO A 390 15.11 -19.73 18.05
N ALA A 391 16.24 -19.54 17.37
CA ALA A 391 17.56 -19.95 17.86
C ALA A 391 18.17 -18.94 18.86
N LEU A 392 17.60 -17.74 18.96
CA LEU A 392 18.04 -16.74 19.92
C LEU A 392 17.81 -17.20 21.36
N SER A 393 18.87 -17.16 22.16
CA SER A 393 18.83 -17.33 23.62
C SER A 393 19.15 -16.02 24.36
N THR A 394 19.81 -15.08 23.68
CA THR A 394 20.13 -13.75 24.20
C THR A 394 19.94 -12.69 23.12
N ILE A 395 19.55 -11.48 23.53
CA ILE A 395 19.42 -10.32 22.64
C ILE A 395 20.18 -9.14 23.25
N THR A 396 21.07 -8.52 22.48
CA THR A 396 21.74 -7.28 22.86
C THR A 396 21.03 -6.10 22.19
N LEU A 397 20.48 -5.20 23.00
CA LEU A 397 19.73 -4.03 22.57
C LEU A 397 20.55 -2.76 22.78
N PRO A 398 20.67 -1.87 21.77
CA PRO A 398 21.33 -0.58 21.94
C PRO A 398 20.42 0.38 22.73
N THR A 399 20.70 0.59 24.01
CA THR A 399 19.88 1.39 24.93
C THR A 399 20.58 2.69 25.32
N GLU A 400 21.16 3.42 24.36
CA GLU A 400 22.01 4.59 24.64
C GLU A 400 21.37 5.61 25.59
N THR A 401 20.10 5.96 25.34
CA THR A 401 19.33 6.93 26.12
C THR A 401 18.14 6.29 26.85
N LEU A 402 17.93 4.98 26.67
CA LEU A 402 16.76 4.27 27.19
C LEU A 402 17.11 3.60 28.52
N ARG A 403 16.41 3.96 29.60
CA ARG A 403 16.51 3.25 30.89
C ARG A 403 15.43 2.18 30.96
N ILE A 404 15.84 0.91 31.03
CA ILE A 404 14.91 -0.21 31.07
C ILE A 404 14.41 -0.39 32.51
N LYS A 405 13.08 -0.29 32.70
CA LYS A 405 12.42 -0.51 33.99
C LYS A 405 12.08 -1.98 34.21
N ALA A 406 11.55 -2.64 33.18
CA ALA A 406 11.17 -4.04 33.25
C ALA A 406 11.12 -4.65 31.85
N ILE A 407 11.39 -5.95 31.77
CA ILE A 407 11.13 -6.76 30.57
C ILE A 407 10.23 -7.91 30.99
N ARG A 408 9.15 -8.15 30.22
CA ARG A 408 8.17 -9.20 30.51
C ARG A 408 7.81 -9.99 29.26
N THR A 409 7.59 -11.29 29.45
CA THR A 409 6.98 -12.14 28.44
C THR A 409 5.52 -11.75 28.19
N GLU A 410 4.89 -12.37 27.21
CA GLU A 410 3.45 -12.25 27.00
C GLU A 410 2.64 -12.60 28.25
N ALA A 411 3.00 -13.68 28.94
CA ALA A 411 2.37 -14.15 30.18
C ALA A 411 2.75 -13.30 31.42
N GLN A 412 3.26 -12.09 31.21
CA GLN A 412 3.69 -11.14 32.24
C GLN A 412 4.81 -11.64 33.16
N GLN A 413 5.50 -12.73 32.78
CA GLN A 413 6.62 -13.23 33.56
C GLN A 413 7.85 -12.34 33.34
N PRO A 414 8.61 -12.00 34.40
CA PRO A 414 9.85 -11.25 34.26
C PRO A 414 10.86 -11.96 33.35
N VAL A 415 11.48 -11.21 32.44
CA VAL A 415 12.59 -11.69 31.61
C VAL A 415 13.87 -11.11 32.20
N PRO A 416 14.88 -11.94 32.55
CA PRO A 416 16.14 -11.43 33.08
C PRO A 416 16.86 -10.55 32.06
N PHE A 417 17.42 -9.44 32.53
CA PHE A 417 18.22 -8.56 31.71
C PHE A 417 19.29 -7.86 32.54
N THR A 418 20.37 -7.47 31.86
CA THR A 418 21.46 -6.69 32.44
C THR A 418 21.69 -5.47 31.56
N GLN A 419 21.56 -4.27 32.14
CA GLN A 419 21.88 -3.01 31.45
C GLN A 419 23.27 -2.54 31.88
N GLN A 420 24.18 -2.40 30.92
CA GLN A 420 25.56 -1.93 31.13
C GLN A 420 25.89 -0.84 30.11
N GLY A 421 26.21 0.37 30.60
CA GLY A 421 26.49 1.51 29.74
C GLY A 421 25.36 1.78 28.75
N LYS A 422 25.68 1.71 27.45
CA LYS A 422 24.75 1.99 26.34
C LYS A 422 24.02 0.75 25.80
N GLN A 423 24.12 -0.40 26.46
CA GLN A 423 23.52 -1.64 25.98
C GLN A 423 22.73 -2.36 27.07
N THR A 424 21.71 -3.09 26.64
CA THR A 424 20.96 -4.02 27.49
C THR A 424 20.99 -5.41 26.90
N THR A 425 21.46 -6.38 27.67
CA THR A 425 21.42 -7.80 27.31
C THR A 425 20.16 -8.42 27.92
N VAL A 426 19.30 -8.98 27.09
CA VAL A 426 18.06 -9.69 27.46
C VAL A 426 18.31 -11.18 27.35
N ILE A 427 17.94 -11.95 28.38
CA ILE A 427 18.12 -13.41 28.43
C ILE A 427 16.77 -14.08 28.19
N LEU A 428 16.63 -14.77 27.06
CA LEU A 428 15.42 -15.50 26.71
C LEU A 428 15.44 -16.83 27.45
N GLN A 429 14.55 -17.01 28.44
CA GLN A 429 14.56 -18.15 29.36
C GLN A 429 14.26 -19.51 28.70
N THR A 430 13.76 -19.51 27.46
CA THR A 430 13.50 -20.71 26.65
C THR A 430 13.81 -20.40 25.18
N ARG A 431 14.09 -21.42 24.35
CA ARG A 431 14.00 -21.24 22.89
C ARG A 431 12.63 -20.64 22.57
N ALA A 432 12.62 -19.48 21.92
CA ALA A 432 11.38 -18.76 21.70
C ALA A 432 10.45 -19.61 20.82
N PRO A 433 9.14 -19.73 21.13
CA PRO A 433 8.19 -20.16 20.13
C PRO A 433 8.30 -19.21 18.93
N PHE A 434 8.13 -19.74 17.72
CA PHE A 434 8.19 -18.92 16.50
C PHE A 434 7.23 -17.72 16.64
N LEU A 435 7.77 -16.50 16.44
CA LEU A 435 7.11 -15.19 16.64
C LEU A 435 6.63 -14.93 18.08
N GLN A 436 7.57 -14.71 18.99
CA GLN A 436 7.29 -14.29 20.37
C GLN A 436 7.25 -12.76 20.51
N LYS A 437 6.26 -12.24 21.26
CA LYS A 437 6.25 -10.84 21.72
C LYS A 437 6.78 -10.70 23.14
N ILE A 438 7.74 -9.81 23.33
CA ILE A 438 8.27 -9.38 24.63
C ILE A 438 7.92 -7.90 24.82
N THR A 439 7.63 -7.52 26.06
CA THR A 439 7.31 -6.14 26.42
C THR A 439 8.44 -5.55 27.25
N ILE A 440 8.95 -4.39 26.85
CA ILE A 440 10.02 -3.67 27.52
C ILE A 440 9.44 -2.32 27.96
N ASP A 441 9.36 -2.09 29.26
CA ASP A 441 8.97 -0.80 29.83
C ASP A 441 10.21 0.05 30.07
N VAL A 442 10.16 1.31 29.62
CA VAL A 442 11.22 2.31 29.87
C VAL A 442 10.75 3.37 30.85
N GLN A 443 11.69 4.07 31.48
CA GLN A 443 11.41 5.10 32.50
C GLN A 443 10.69 6.34 31.96
#